data_AF-A0A817HBI6-F1
#
_entry.id   AF-A0A817HBI6-F1
#
_cell.length_a   1.000
_cell.length_b   1.000
_cell.length_c   1.000
_cell.angle_alpha   90.00
_cell.angle_beta   90.00
_cell.angle_gamma   90.00
#
_symmetry.space_group_name_H-M   'P 1'
#
loop_
_entity.id
_entity.type
_entity.pdbx_description
1 polymer ?
#
loop_
_entity_poly.entity_id
_entity_poly.type
_entity_poly.pdbx_seq_one_letter_code
_entity_poly.pdbx_strand_id
1 'polypeptide(L)'
;MLSAHSSISYFHMGCDEVYYRLVHPQCANLNFRDDADLFIRHVTRVAKYIKSKRPAIKLFIWHDMLSQLVNSGYNNITELMELIVPMVWTYVDDVKLWFDDGFWMRFSMFREVWVASSFKGSSGETTTMSYIAHHQRNQQTWLETMYIASNRHKVNFVGIAITGWSRYDHMLSLCELLPSSIPSLAYVLQTIVYGYIDYEKNLTISTSLLGCDRMPLWEKAMQITFISCSFPGHEMYEMMYQYDTILRQYEEAMSFVRLFITDIHLRQNYIHYKRSQECLQRLVYLEDQMIYFISAFQHVCLNFFTPDIGSEWLQTYFMRKFKEVQYRINFIERRLTTQTSWPQRPLPNNTAFIVVKRRNFTTINLS
;
A
#
# COMPACT_ATOMS: atom_id res chain seq x y z
N MET A 1 -4.88 27.94 -1.42
CA MET A 1 -3.89 27.10 -2.13
C MET A 1 -3.07 27.91 -3.14
N LEU A 2 -3.61 28.34 -4.30
CA LEU A 2 -2.81 29.08 -5.31
C LEU A 2 -2.16 30.37 -4.81
N SER A 3 -2.76 31.07 -3.85
CA SER A 3 -2.13 32.25 -3.23
C SER A 3 -0.94 31.89 -2.34
N ALA A 4 -0.97 30.73 -1.67
CA ALA A 4 0.14 30.23 -0.85
C ALA A 4 1.29 29.68 -1.70
N HIS A 5 1.02 29.34 -2.96
CA HIS A 5 1.99 28.80 -3.92
C HIS A 5 2.08 29.72 -5.14
N SER A 6 2.46 30.98 -4.93
CA SER A 6 2.33 32.03 -5.94
C SER A 6 3.22 31.86 -7.18
N SER A 7 4.27 31.04 -7.09
CA SER A 7 5.29 30.79 -8.12
C SER A 7 5.06 29.52 -8.94
N ILE A 8 4.01 28.72 -8.67
CA ILE A 8 3.81 27.47 -9.40
C ILE A 8 3.34 27.72 -10.83
N SER A 9 3.90 26.98 -11.77
CA SER A 9 3.48 26.97 -13.18
C SER A 9 2.52 25.83 -13.50
N TYR A 10 2.37 24.88 -12.60
CA TYR A 10 1.60 23.65 -12.77
C TYR A 10 0.67 23.43 -11.60
N PHE A 11 -0.53 22.90 -11.86
CA PHE A 11 -1.50 22.56 -10.84
C PHE A 11 -2.27 21.29 -11.22
N HIS A 12 -2.18 20.26 -10.39
CA HIS A 12 -2.91 19.01 -10.60
C HIS A 12 -4.29 19.10 -9.93
N MET A 13 -5.36 18.97 -10.71
CA MET A 13 -6.75 19.08 -10.22
C MET A 13 -7.33 17.75 -9.73
N GLY A 14 -6.59 16.65 -9.88
CA GLY A 14 -7.04 15.30 -9.50
C GLY A 14 -7.94 14.73 -10.60
N CYS A 15 -9.21 14.50 -10.25
CA CYS A 15 -10.24 13.92 -11.12
C CYS A 15 -10.06 12.42 -11.42
N ASP A 16 -9.37 11.70 -10.52
CA ASP A 16 -9.25 10.25 -10.47
C ASP A 16 -10.44 9.58 -9.76
N GLU A 17 -10.73 8.34 -10.13
CA GLU A 17 -11.51 7.37 -9.35
C GLU A 17 -12.89 7.84 -8.86
N VAL A 18 -13.56 8.69 -9.63
CA VAL A 18 -14.87 9.25 -9.27
C VAL A 18 -15.98 8.22 -9.54
N TYR A 19 -16.02 7.09 -8.84
CA TYR A 19 -16.91 5.97 -9.17
C TYR A 19 -18.39 6.20 -8.83
N TYR A 20 -18.68 6.99 -7.79
CA TYR A 20 -20.05 7.27 -7.34
C TYR A 20 -20.45 8.70 -7.69
N ARG A 21 -21.23 8.86 -8.76
CA ARG A 21 -21.67 10.15 -9.29
C ARG A 21 -23.19 10.28 -9.22
N LEU A 22 -23.68 11.49 -8.97
CA LEU A 22 -25.11 11.83 -8.93
C LEU A 22 -25.94 11.00 -7.93
N VAL A 23 -25.32 10.37 -6.93
CA VAL A 23 -25.98 9.52 -5.94
C VAL A 23 -26.75 10.29 -4.88
N HIS A 24 -26.44 11.58 -4.69
CA HIS A 24 -27.07 12.40 -3.65
C HIS A 24 -28.44 12.91 -4.14
N PRO A 25 -29.51 12.90 -3.32
CA PRO A 25 -30.84 13.35 -3.75
C PRO A 25 -30.90 14.79 -4.31
N GLN A 26 -30.00 15.68 -3.86
CA GLN A 26 -29.91 17.05 -4.41
C GLN A 26 -29.46 17.09 -5.87
N CYS A 27 -28.85 16.02 -6.38
CA CYS A 27 -28.45 15.89 -7.78
C CYS A 27 -29.63 15.57 -8.71
N ALA A 28 -30.82 15.24 -8.18
CA ALA A 28 -31.97 14.82 -8.97
C ALA A 28 -32.43 15.85 -10.03
N ASN A 29 -32.19 17.13 -9.79
CA ASN A 29 -32.57 18.22 -10.69
C ASN A 29 -31.44 18.65 -11.64
N LEU A 30 -30.27 18.00 -11.58
CA LEU A 30 -29.15 18.33 -12.44
C LEU A 30 -29.36 17.69 -13.82
N ASN A 31 -29.41 18.52 -14.86
CA ASN A 31 -29.62 18.07 -16.23
C ASN A 31 -28.27 17.81 -16.91
N PHE A 32 -27.80 16.56 -16.83
CA PHE A 32 -26.65 16.04 -17.58
C PHE A 32 -27.12 14.95 -18.53
N ARG A 33 -26.55 14.90 -19.74
CA ARG A 33 -26.93 13.88 -20.73
C ARG A 33 -26.49 12.48 -20.32
N ASP A 34 -25.24 12.39 -19.85
CA ASP A 34 -24.54 11.17 -19.48
C ASP A 34 -23.34 11.53 -18.59
N ASP A 35 -22.60 10.50 -18.13
CA ASP A 35 -21.40 10.69 -17.31
C ASP A 35 -20.31 11.52 -18.00
N ALA A 36 -20.22 11.45 -19.34
CA ALA A 36 -19.26 12.21 -20.11
C ALA A 36 -19.59 13.71 -20.10
N ASP A 37 -20.85 14.07 -20.34
CA ASP A 37 -21.33 15.45 -20.26
C ASP A 37 -21.06 16.03 -18.87
N LEU A 38 -21.36 15.27 -17.81
CA LEU A 38 -21.08 15.65 -16.43
C LEU A 38 -19.59 15.96 -16.22
N PHE A 39 -18.71 15.04 -16.58
CA PHE A 39 -17.27 15.20 -16.38
C PHE A 39 -16.72 16.37 -17.19
N ILE A 40 -17.02 16.45 -18.49
CA ILE A 40 -16.51 17.52 -19.37
C ILE A 40 -16.96 18.89 -18.86
N ARG A 41 -18.24 19.06 -18.55
CA ARG A 41 -18.77 20.34 -18.04
C ARG A 41 -18.15 20.71 -16.70
N HIS A 42 -17.99 19.75 -15.79
CA HIS A 42 -17.38 19.99 -14.48
C HIS A 42 -15.91 20.42 -14.62
N VAL A 43 -15.08 19.59 -15.27
CA VAL A 43 -13.64 19.84 -15.40
C VAL A 43 -13.38 21.12 -16.20
N THR A 44 -14.12 21.36 -17.28
CA THR A 44 -13.99 22.60 -18.08
C THR A 44 -14.32 23.83 -17.24
N ARG A 45 -15.39 23.79 -16.44
CA ARG A 45 -15.78 24.90 -15.56
C ARG A 45 -14.71 25.19 -14.51
N VAL A 46 -14.17 24.16 -13.85
CA VAL A 46 -13.10 24.28 -12.85
C VAL A 46 -11.82 24.82 -13.50
N ALA A 47 -11.42 24.28 -14.65
CA ALA A 47 -10.23 24.71 -15.38
C ALA A 47 -10.30 26.18 -15.81
N LYS A 48 -11.45 26.61 -16.38
CA LYS A 48 -11.69 28.01 -16.73
C LYS A 48 -11.64 28.93 -15.51
N TYR A 49 -12.24 28.50 -14.39
CA TYR A 49 -12.19 29.27 -13.15
C TYR A 49 -10.74 29.46 -12.67
N ILE A 50 -9.95 28.39 -12.63
CA ILE A 50 -8.54 28.49 -12.22
C ILE A 50 -7.74 29.38 -13.17
N LYS A 51 -7.90 29.20 -14.48
CA LYS A 51 -7.22 30.02 -15.50
C LYS A 51 -7.65 31.49 -15.46
N SER A 52 -8.90 31.80 -15.09
CA SER A 52 -9.32 33.19 -14.87
C SER A 52 -8.54 33.89 -13.75
N LYS A 53 -8.01 33.11 -12.79
CA LYS A 53 -7.17 33.62 -11.70
C LYS A 53 -5.67 33.54 -12.03
N ARG A 54 -5.26 32.56 -12.82
CA ARG A 54 -3.87 32.30 -13.23
C ARG A 54 -3.82 31.87 -14.70
N PRO A 55 -3.84 32.79 -15.67
CA PRO A 55 -3.99 32.45 -17.09
C PRO A 55 -2.89 31.51 -17.63
N ALA A 56 -1.66 31.69 -17.16
CA ALA A 56 -0.50 30.93 -17.62
C ALA A 56 -0.32 29.55 -16.95
N ILE A 57 -1.16 29.19 -15.97
CA ILE A 57 -0.99 27.91 -15.25
C ILE A 57 -1.37 26.72 -16.15
N LYS A 58 -0.52 25.69 -16.13
CA LYS A 58 -0.81 24.39 -16.74
C LYS A 58 -1.61 23.54 -15.75
N LEU A 59 -2.67 22.91 -16.24
CA LEU A 59 -3.60 22.15 -15.40
C LEU A 59 -3.49 20.67 -15.72
N PHE A 60 -3.08 19.87 -14.74
CA PHE A 60 -3.03 18.42 -14.87
C PHE A 60 -4.31 17.78 -14.36
N ILE A 61 -4.71 16.68 -14.99
CA ILE A 61 -5.74 15.76 -14.48
C ILE A 61 -5.27 14.32 -14.67
N TRP A 62 -5.75 13.43 -13.82
CA TRP A 62 -5.53 12.01 -14.02
C TRP A 62 -6.31 11.50 -15.24
N HIS A 63 -5.72 10.54 -15.95
CA HIS A 63 -6.24 10.06 -17.24
C HIS A 63 -7.45 9.11 -17.13
N ASP A 64 -7.67 8.46 -16.01
CA ASP A 64 -8.53 7.27 -15.87
C ASP A 64 -10.00 7.61 -16.13
N MET A 65 -10.50 8.68 -15.52
CA MET A 65 -11.85 9.18 -15.79
C MET A 65 -12.00 9.77 -17.20
N LEU A 66 -10.93 10.37 -17.75
CA LEU A 66 -10.90 10.94 -19.10
C LEU A 66 -10.93 9.85 -20.19
N SER A 67 -10.22 8.74 -19.98
CA SER A 67 -10.09 7.62 -20.92
C SER A 67 -11.45 7.01 -21.27
N GLN A 68 -12.34 6.88 -20.28
CA GLN A 68 -13.70 6.37 -20.47
C GLN A 68 -14.49 7.23 -21.48
N LEU A 69 -14.26 8.55 -21.47
CA LEU A 69 -14.97 9.49 -22.34
C LEU A 69 -14.46 9.44 -23.76
N VAL A 70 -13.13 9.45 -23.90
CA VAL A 70 -12.40 9.38 -25.15
C VAL A 70 -12.74 8.08 -25.90
N ASN A 71 -13.00 6.98 -25.19
CA ASN A 71 -13.40 5.70 -25.77
C ASN A 71 -14.87 5.66 -26.26
N SER A 72 -15.74 6.52 -25.73
CA SER A 72 -17.18 6.56 -26.10
C SER A 72 -17.48 7.34 -27.38
N GLY A 73 -16.46 7.87 -28.06
CA GLY A 73 -16.62 8.64 -29.31
C GLY A 73 -17.17 10.05 -29.10
N TYR A 74 -16.98 10.61 -27.90
CA TYR A 74 -17.45 11.95 -27.56
C TYR A 74 -16.61 13.02 -28.26
N ASN A 75 -17.11 13.56 -29.38
CA ASN A 75 -16.38 14.50 -30.23
C ASN A 75 -16.28 15.94 -29.68
N ASN A 76 -16.95 16.26 -28.56
CA ASN A 76 -16.98 17.62 -28.01
C ASN A 76 -16.03 17.80 -26.82
N ILE A 77 -14.78 17.35 -26.96
CA ILE A 77 -13.74 17.49 -25.93
C ILE A 77 -12.64 18.50 -26.31
N THR A 78 -12.71 19.11 -27.50
CA THR A 78 -11.66 20.00 -28.01
C THR A 78 -11.33 21.15 -27.05
N GLU A 79 -12.36 21.84 -26.54
CA GLU A 79 -12.15 22.91 -25.54
C GLU A 79 -11.46 22.39 -24.28
N LEU A 80 -11.88 21.21 -23.79
CA LEU A 80 -11.27 20.61 -22.61
C LEU A 80 -9.78 20.29 -22.87
N MET A 81 -9.46 19.71 -24.03
CA MET A 81 -8.11 19.35 -24.43
C MET A 81 -7.16 20.55 -24.50
N GLU A 82 -7.66 21.74 -24.83
CA GLU A 82 -6.87 22.99 -24.82
C GLU A 82 -6.59 23.51 -23.41
N LEU A 83 -7.44 23.14 -22.44
CA LEU A 83 -7.37 23.66 -21.07
C LEU A 83 -6.49 22.80 -20.15
N ILE A 84 -6.34 21.50 -20.43
CA ILE A 84 -5.71 20.53 -19.54
C ILE A 84 -4.56 19.76 -20.20
N VAL A 85 -3.73 19.14 -19.37
CA VAL A 85 -2.67 18.23 -19.75
C VAL A 85 -2.93 16.90 -19.01
N PRO A 86 -3.22 15.79 -19.72
CA PRO A 86 -3.49 14.53 -19.04
C PRO A 86 -2.21 13.94 -18.44
N MET A 87 -2.34 13.36 -17.25
CA MET A 87 -1.32 12.55 -16.59
C MET A 87 -1.77 11.08 -16.56
N VAL A 88 -1.11 10.26 -17.37
CA VAL A 88 -1.41 8.82 -17.50
C VAL A 88 -0.68 8.04 -16.42
N TRP A 89 -1.41 7.26 -15.62
CA TRP A 89 -0.84 6.55 -14.49
C TRP A 89 -1.17 5.06 -14.56
N THR A 90 -0.19 4.25 -14.20
CA THR A 90 -0.35 2.84 -13.85
C THR A 90 0.89 2.43 -13.09
N TYR A 91 0.70 1.56 -12.11
CA TYR A 91 1.77 1.13 -11.22
C TYR A 91 2.14 -0.33 -11.43
N VAL A 92 1.63 -0.98 -12.47
CA VAL A 92 1.97 -2.37 -12.82
C VAL A 92 3.41 -2.50 -13.32
N ASP A 93 3.99 -3.69 -13.19
CA ASP A 93 5.34 -3.99 -13.68
C ASP A 93 5.48 -3.79 -15.19
N ASP A 94 4.49 -4.27 -15.96
CA ASP A 94 4.49 -4.19 -17.42
C ASP A 94 3.42 -3.24 -17.94
N VAL A 95 3.79 -1.96 -18.03
CA VAL A 95 2.92 -0.87 -18.50
C VAL A 95 2.39 -1.13 -19.92
N LYS A 96 3.13 -1.86 -20.77
CA LYS A 96 2.75 -2.13 -22.16
C LYS A 96 1.49 -2.98 -22.28
N LEU A 97 1.20 -3.80 -21.28
CA LEU A 97 -0.01 -4.63 -21.23
C LEU A 97 -1.26 -3.82 -20.85
N TRP A 98 -1.07 -2.60 -20.32
CA TRP A 98 -2.16 -1.79 -19.79
C TRP A 98 -2.71 -0.77 -20.81
N PHE A 99 -1.87 -0.30 -21.75
CA PHE A 99 -2.24 0.71 -22.74
C PHE A 99 -1.99 0.21 -24.16
N ASP A 100 -3.07 0.07 -24.93
CA ASP A 100 -3.00 -0.35 -26.33
C ASP A 100 -2.66 0.81 -27.30
N ASP A 101 -2.43 0.46 -28.57
CA ASP A 101 -2.13 1.45 -29.62
C ASP A 101 -3.29 2.44 -29.82
N GLY A 102 -4.53 1.99 -29.62
CA GLY A 102 -5.71 2.86 -29.72
C GLY A 102 -5.72 3.94 -28.65
N PHE A 103 -5.37 3.59 -27.41
CA PHE A 103 -5.23 4.52 -26.30
C PHE A 103 -4.24 5.63 -26.66
N TRP A 104 -3.04 5.28 -27.09
CA TRP A 104 -2.01 6.26 -27.43
C TRP A 104 -2.36 7.11 -28.65
N MET A 105 -3.03 6.55 -29.65
CA MET A 105 -3.56 7.32 -30.79
C MET A 105 -4.58 8.38 -30.35
N ARG A 106 -5.38 8.11 -29.32
CA ARG A 106 -6.32 9.11 -28.79
C ARG A 106 -5.62 10.14 -27.90
N PHE A 107 -4.64 9.71 -27.11
CA PHE A 107 -3.87 10.60 -26.25
C PHE A 107 -2.87 11.49 -27.02
N SER A 108 -2.48 11.11 -28.25
CA SER A 108 -1.65 11.97 -29.12
C SER A 108 -2.38 13.23 -29.60
N MET A 109 -3.71 13.29 -29.47
CA MET A 109 -4.47 14.50 -29.79
C MET A 109 -4.25 15.62 -28.74
N PHE A 110 -3.78 15.30 -27.54
CA PHE A 110 -3.41 16.30 -26.54
C PHE A 110 -2.05 16.92 -26.89
N ARG A 111 -1.92 18.24 -26.68
CA ARG A 111 -0.68 18.97 -26.98
C ARG A 111 0.52 18.44 -26.18
N GLU A 112 0.28 18.04 -24.95
CA GLU A 112 1.29 17.55 -24.02
C GLU A 112 0.67 16.40 -23.22
N VAL A 113 1.48 15.40 -22.87
CA VAL A 113 1.08 14.30 -22.00
C VAL A 113 2.15 14.11 -20.91
N TRP A 114 1.71 13.88 -19.68
CA TRP A 114 2.56 13.39 -18.60
C TRP A 114 2.27 11.93 -18.34
N VAL A 115 3.25 11.22 -17.79
CA VAL A 115 3.02 9.90 -17.18
C VAL A 115 3.31 9.96 -15.69
N ALA A 116 2.77 9.01 -14.94
CA ALA A 116 3.05 8.86 -13.53
C ALA A 116 3.35 7.39 -13.18
N SER A 117 4.51 7.21 -12.57
CA SER A 117 4.99 5.97 -11.99
C SER A 117 4.96 6.07 -10.46
N SER A 118 5.38 5.02 -9.75
CA SER A 118 5.42 5.03 -8.29
C SER A 118 6.78 4.59 -7.73
N PHE A 119 7.12 5.09 -6.54
CA PHE A 119 8.24 4.58 -5.73
C PHE A 119 7.77 3.92 -4.42
N LYS A 120 6.53 4.17 -4.03
CA LYS A 120 5.86 3.54 -2.89
C LYS A 120 4.33 3.62 -3.02
N GLY A 121 3.65 2.83 -2.20
CA GLY A 121 2.19 2.88 -2.01
C GLY A 121 1.41 2.26 -3.16
N SER A 122 2.05 1.36 -3.91
CA SER A 122 1.42 0.61 -5.01
C SER A 122 1.76 -0.88 -5.00
N SER A 123 2.45 -1.37 -3.95
CA SER A 123 2.83 -2.79 -3.82
C SER A 123 1.73 -3.66 -3.18
N GLY A 124 0.65 -3.05 -2.69
CA GLY A 124 -0.48 -3.70 -2.02
C GLY A 124 -1.05 -2.86 -0.88
N GLU A 125 -2.35 -2.99 -0.60
CA GLU A 125 -3.10 -2.12 0.32
C GLU A 125 -2.65 -2.24 1.78
N THR A 126 -2.08 -3.39 2.13
CA THR A 126 -1.60 -3.71 3.50
C THR A 126 -0.08 -3.87 3.55
N THR A 127 0.61 -3.52 2.46
CA THR A 127 2.05 -3.64 2.38
C THR A 127 2.72 -2.55 3.21
N THR A 128 3.60 -2.96 4.13
CA THR A 128 4.30 -2.04 5.04
C THR A 128 5.63 -1.53 4.50
N MET A 129 6.17 -2.20 3.46
CA MET A 129 7.50 -1.95 2.90
C MET A 129 7.49 -1.99 1.38
N SER A 130 8.18 -1.05 0.75
CA SER A 130 8.19 -0.91 -0.71
C SER A 130 8.90 -2.05 -1.41
N TYR A 131 8.24 -2.68 -2.37
CA TYR A 131 8.86 -3.69 -3.21
C TYR A 131 9.69 -3.01 -4.30
N ILE A 132 10.98 -2.80 -4.02
CA ILE A 132 11.85 -1.98 -4.86
C ILE A 132 11.94 -2.48 -6.31
N ALA A 133 12.03 -3.81 -6.50
CA ALA A 133 12.10 -4.39 -7.84
C ALA A 133 10.86 -4.10 -8.69
N HIS A 134 9.67 -4.15 -8.08
CA HIS A 134 8.41 -3.77 -8.73
C HIS A 134 8.43 -2.31 -9.19
N HIS A 135 8.82 -1.39 -8.31
CA HIS A 135 8.88 0.03 -8.65
C HIS A 135 9.93 0.34 -9.72
N GLN A 136 11.12 -0.27 -9.66
CA GLN A 136 12.13 -0.14 -10.73
C GLN A 136 11.63 -0.69 -12.05
N ARG A 137 10.94 -1.84 -12.03
CA ARG A 137 10.36 -2.42 -13.24
C ARG A 137 9.28 -1.53 -13.85
N ASN A 138 8.42 -0.95 -13.03
CA ASN A 138 7.43 0.04 -13.44
C ASN A 138 8.09 1.26 -14.12
N GLN A 139 9.21 1.80 -13.58
CA GLN A 139 9.93 2.89 -14.25
C GLN A 139 10.46 2.48 -15.62
N GLN A 140 11.14 1.34 -15.69
CA GLN A 140 11.77 0.87 -16.91
C GLN A 140 10.71 0.68 -18.02
N THR A 141 9.59 0.04 -17.70
CA THR A 141 8.54 -0.21 -18.70
C THR A 141 7.74 1.05 -19.05
N TRP A 142 7.66 2.04 -18.16
CA TRP A 142 7.19 3.38 -18.52
C TRP A 142 8.07 4.05 -19.57
N LEU A 143 9.40 4.04 -19.40
CA LEU A 143 10.34 4.62 -20.36
C LEU A 143 10.24 3.93 -21.73
N GLU A 144 10.17 2.59 -21.75
CA GLU A 144 9.94 1.81 -22.97
C GLU A 144 8.61 2.19 -23.64
N THR A 145 7.53 2.29 -22.86
CA THR A 145 6.19 2.65 -23.36
C THR A 145 6.17 4.05 -23.96
N MET A 146 6.76 5.03 -23.27
CA MET A 146 6.87 6.40 -23.74
C MET A 146 7.65 6.47 -25.06
N TYR A 147 8.76 5.74 -25.16
CA TYR A 147 9.55 5.66 -26.40
C TYR A 147 8.74 5.08 -27.57
N ILE A 148 8.02 3.97 -27.34
CA ILE A 148 7.20 3.33 -28.38
C ILE A 148 6.06 4.25 -28.82
N ALA A 149 5.31 4.82 -27.87
CA ALA A 149 4.15 5.68 -28.15
C ALA A 149 4.56 7.01 -28.81
N SER A 150 5.70 7.59 -28.44
CA SER A 150 6.25 8.78 -29.11
C SER A 150 6.57 8.50 -30.59
N ASN A 151 7.20 7.34 -30.87
CA ASN A 151 7.63 7.01 -32.22
C ASN A 151 6.48 6.60 -33.13
N ARG A 152 5.57 5.75 -32.64
CA ARG A 152 4.45 5.19 -33.41
C ARG A 152 3.29 6.17 -33.55
N HIS A 153 2.90 6.82 -32.45
CA HIS A 153 1.65 7.59 -32.36
C HIS A 153 1.87 9.11 -32.25
N LYS A 154 3.14 9.56 -32.21
CA LYS A 154 3.53 10.97 -32.07
C LYS A 154 3.00 11.63 -30.79
N VAL A 155 2.83 10.85 -29.72
CA VAL A 155 2.48 11.37 -28.40
C VAL A 155 3.61 12.28 -27.89
N ASN A 156 3.29 13.52 -27.52
CA ASN A 156 4.25 14.47 -26.98
C ASN A 156 4.35 14.35 -25.45
N PHE A 157 5.18 13.41 -24.98
CA PHE A 157 5.47 13.32 -23.55
C PHE A 157 6.42 14.41 -23.10
N VAL A 158 6.07 15.10 -22.01
CA VAL A 158 6.84 16.25 -21.48
C VAL A 158 7.37 16.02 -20.07
N GLY A 159 7.05 14.89 -19.43
CA GLY A 159 7.55 14.55 -18.11
C GLY A 159 7.00 13.25 -17.52
N ILE A 160 7.67 12.80 -16.46
CA ILE A 160 7.25 11.69 -15.59
C ILE A 160 7.13 12.20 -14.15
N ALA A 161 6.01 11.91 -13.50
CA ALA A 161 5.84 12.09 -12.07
C ALA A 161 6.12 10.77 -11.35
N ILE A 162 6.80 10.82 -10.20
CA ILE A 162 7.07 9.65 -9.37
C ILE A 162 6.23 9.79 -8.10
N THR A 163 5.18 8.98 -7.97
CA THR A 163 4.20 9.08 -6.88
C THR A 163 4.58 8.23 -5.68
N GLY A 164 4.11 8.65 -4.51
CA GLY A 164 4.27 7.92 -3.26
C GLY A 164 3.00 7.95 -2.43
N TRP A 165 2.08 7.03 -2.70
CA TRP A 165 0.79 6.97 -2.02
C TRP A 165 0.93 6.53 -0.57
N SER A 166 0.09 7.07 0.31
CA SER A 166 0.10 6.71 1.74
C SER A 166 -1.06 5.79 2.11
N ARG A 167 -2.12 5.75 1.29
CA ARG A 167 -3.30 4.90 1.42
C ARG A 167 -3.87 4.65 0.02
N TYR A 168 -4.60 3.55 -0.13
CA TYR A 168 -5.38 3.25 -1.33
C TYR A 168 -6.76 3.93 -1.32
N ASP A 169 -7.25 4.29 -0.13
CA ASP A 169 -8.44 5.10 0.08
C ASP A 169 -8.26 5.81 1.43
N HIS A 170 -8.89 6.97 1.60
CA HIS A 170 -8.79 7.77 2.83
C HIS A 170 -9.13 6.97 4.10
N MET A 171 -10.05 6.02 4.03
CA MET A 171 -10.52 5.20 5.16
C MET A 171 -9.78 3.86 5.29
N LEU A 172 -8.88 3.54 4.38
CA LEU A 172 -8.08 2.31 4.44
C LEU A 172 -6.77 2.52 5.19
N SER A 173 -6.15 1.42 5.58
CA SER A 173 -4.87 1.39 6.29
C SER A 173 -3.76 2.18 5.61
N LEU A 174 -2.81 2.69 6.41
CA LEU A 174 -1.54 3.23 5.91
C LEU A 174 -0.74 2.15 5.20
N CYS A 175 -0.24 2.42 3.99
CA CYS A 175 0.74 1.59 3.31
C CYS A 175 2.10 2.31 3.26
N GLU A 176 3.18 1.53 3.20
CA GLU A 176 4.55 1.95 2.85
C GLU A 176 4.94 3.36 3.33
N LEU A 177 5.50 3.45 4.54
CA LEU A 177 5.86 4.74 5.15
C LEU A 177 7.00 5.42 4.38
N LEU A 178 6.91 6.75 4.19
CA LEU A 178 7.87 7.50 3.38
C LEU A 178 9.35 7.28 3.79
N PRO A 179 9.73 7.35 5.09
CA PRO A 179 11.12 7.16 5.49
C PRO A 179 11.67 5.77 5.13
N SER A 180 10.87 4.70 5.25
CA SER A 180 11.29 3.36 4.84
C SER A 180 11.28 3.14 3.32
N SER A 181 10.64 4.02 2.56
CA SER A 181 10.63 3.96 1.09
C SER A 181 11.75 4.75 0.42
N ILE A 182 12.63 5.43 1.16
CA ILE A 182 13.74 6.22 0.59
C ILE A 182 14.68 5.39 -0.29
N PRO A 183 15.07 4.14 0.07
CA PRO A 183 15.85 3.30 -0.84
C PRO A 183 15.14 3.02 -2.17
N SER A 184 13.82 2.78 -2.12
CA SER A 184 13.01 2.62 -3.33
C SER A 184 13.06 3.87 -4.21
N LEU A 185 12.88 5.05 -3.61
CA LEU A 185 12.98 6.34 -4.30
C LEU A 185 14.33 6.54 -4.99
N ALA A 186 15.43 6.24 -4.30
CA ALA A 186 16.77 6.39 -4.86
C ALA A 186 16.99 5.49 -6.08
N TYR A 187 16.48 4.26 -6.02
CA TYR A 187 16.66 3.26 -7.07
C TYR A 187 15.75 3.48 -8.28
N VAL A 188 14.52 3.97 -8.08
CA VAL A 188 13.67 4.38 -9.20
C VAL A 188 14.24 5.60 -9.92
N LEU A 189 14.83 6.55 -9.19
CA LEU A 189 15.48 7.72 -9.77
C LEU A 189 16.69 7.31 -10.62
N GLN A 190 17.50 6.34 -10.15
CA GLN A 190 18.53 5.71 -10.96
C GLN A 190 17.94 5.19 -12.27
N THR A 191 16.88 4.38 -12.21
CA THR A 191 16.29 3.77 -13.41
C THR A 191 15.78 4.83 -14.40
N ILE A 192 15.16 5.91 -13.92
CA ILE A 192 14.71 7.02 -14.76
C ILE A 192 15.87 7.76 -15.42
N VAL A 193 16.93 8.08 -14.65
CA VAL A 193 18.08 8.86 -15.15
C VAL A 193 18.88 8.08 -16.19
N TYR A 194 19.07 6.78 -15.99
CA TYR A 194 19.91 5.96 -16.87
C TYR A 194 19.11 5.22 -17.96
N GLY A 195 17.79 5.12 -17.84
CA GLY A 195 16.94 4.41 -18.79
C GLY A 195 16.85 2.90 -18.58
N TYR A 196 17.55 2.34 -17.59
CA TYR A 196 17.57 0.92 -17.28
C TYR A 196 17.99 0.67 -15.83
N ILE A 197 17.67 -0.54 -15.33
CA ILE A 197 18.05 -0.98 -13.99
C ILE A 197 19.52 -1.39 -14.02
N ASP A 198 20.34 -0.75 -13.19
CA ASP A 198 21.80 -0.98 -13.16
C ASP A 198 22.24 -1.41 -11.76
N TYR A 199 22.73 -2.65 -11.66
CA TYR A 199 23.15 -3.25 -10.39
C TYR A 199 24.32 -2.51 -9.75
N GLU A 200 25.37 -2.19 -10.51
CA GLU A 200 26.57 -1.52 -10.00
C GLU A 200 26.25 -0.11 -9.50
N LYS A 201 25.33 0.58 -10.19
CA LYS A 201 24.84 1.88 -9.73
C LYS A 201 23.97 1.76 -8.48
N ASN A 202 23.11 0.75 -8.38
CA ASN A 202 22.34 0.50 -7.15
C ASN A 202 23.28 0.21 -5.97
N LEU A 203 24.34 -0.58 -6.19
CA LEU A 203 25.35 -0.84 -5.17
C LEU A 203 26.09 0.44 -4.75
N THR A 204 26.45 1.28 -5.72
CA THR A 204 27.08 2.59 -5.46
C THR A 204 26.13 3.51 -4.68
N ILE A 205 24.85 3.58 -5.05
CA ILE A 205 23.83 4.37 -4.35
C ILE A 205 23.64 3.84 -2.93
N SER A 206 23.55 2.53 -2.76
CA SER A 206 23.43 1.86 -1.46
C SER A 206 24.55 2.25 -0.52
N THR A 207 25.79 2.16 -0.97
CA THR A 207 26.96 2.36 -0.12
C THR A 207 27.30 3.84 0.06
N SER A 208 27.20 4.64 -1.00
CA SER A 208 27.73 6.02 -1.02
C SER A 208 26.66 7.08 -0.70
N LEU A 209 25.39 6.84 -1.03
CA LEU A 209 24.30 7.79 -0.78
C LEU A 209 23.40 7.37 0.37
N LEU A 210 23.03 6.08 0.42
CA LEU A 210 22.21 5.53 1.49
C LEU A 210 23.03 5.12 2.72
N GLY A 211 24.34 4.91 2.52
CA GLY A 211 25.28 4.51 3.56
C GLY A 211 24.89 3.20 4.24
N CYS A 212 24.38 2.24 3.47
CA CYS A 212 23.96 0.93 3.95
C CYS A 212 25.11 -0.10 3.90
N ASP A 213 25.19 -0.95 4.92
CA ASP A 213 26.16 -2.06 5.01
C ASP A 213 25.93 -3.14 3.93
N ARG A 214 24.69 -3.23 3.43
CA ARG A 214 24.25 -4.15 2.39
C ARG A 214 23.28 -3.45 1.45
N MET A 215 23.09 -4.02 0.27
CA MET A 215 22.14 -3.49 -0.68
C MET A 215 20.70 -3.70 -0.18
N PRO A 216 19.88 -2.64 -0.02
CA PRO A 216 18.47 -2.76 0.30
C PRO A 216 17.73 -3.41 -0.87
N LEU A 217 17.47 -4.70 -0.75
CA LEU A 217 16.67 -5.49 -1.68
C LEU A 217 15.44 -5.96 -0.93
N TRP A 218 14.41 -5.13 -0.75
CA TRP A 218 13.19 -5.64 -0.10
C TRP A 218 12.47 -6.64 -1.03
N GLU A 219 12.94 -7.88 -1.07
CA GLU A 219 12.35 -8.98 -1.82
C GLU A 219 11.56 -9.88 -0.86
N LYS A 220 10.42 -10.41 -1.35
CA LYS A 220 9.51 -11.31 -0.61
C LYS A 220 10.18 -12.58 -0.03
N ALA A 221 11.45 -12.85 -0.32
CA ALA A 221 12.18 -14.07 0.05
C ALA A 221 13.41 -13.83 0.95
N MET A 222 13.55 -12.67 1.60
CA MET A 222 14.83 -12.33 2.23
C MET A 222 15.07 -12.99 3.59
N GLN A 223 16.13 -13.82 3.61
CA GLN A 223 16.88 -14.33 4.76
C GLN A 223 17.59 -13.23 5.56
N ILE A 224 17.52 -11.97 5.13
CA ILE A 224 18.15 -10.83 5.81
C ILE A 224 17.25 -10.37 6.95
N THR A 225 17.75 -10.51 8.17
CA THR A 225 17.04 -10.13 9.40
C THR A 225 17.40 -8.74 9.88
N PHE A 226 18.47 -8.14 9.35
CA PHE A 226 19.00 -6.86 9.79
C PHE A 226 19.78 -6.15 8.66
N ILE A 227 19.67 -4.83 8.62
CA ILE A 227 20.45 -3.93 7.79
C ILE A 227 20.82 -2.71 8.63
N SER A 228 21.95 -2.06 8.35
CA SER A 228 22.30 -0.78 8.94
C SER A 228 22.56 0.24 7.85
N CYS A 229 21.96 1.42 7.96
CA CYS A 229 22.08 2.49 6.98
C CYS A 229 22.32 3.85 7.67
N SER A 230 22.52 4.92 6.89
CA SER A 230 22.75 6.27 7.44
C SER A 230 22.03 7.40 6.70
N PHE A 231 21.13 7.09 5.78
CA PHE A 231 20.28 8.08 5.12
C PHE A 231 19.25 8.71 6.08
N PRO A 232 18.74 9.92 5.80
CA PRO A 232 17.66 10.52 6.59
C PRO A 232 16.41 9.63 6.59
N GLY A 233 16.03 9.09 7.75
CA GLY A 233 14.91 8.14 7.87
C GLY A 233 15.31 6.67 7.94
N HIS A 234 16.61 6.35 7.95
CA HIS A 234 17.11 4.98 8.06
C HIS A 234 16.58 4.24 9.28
N GLU A 235 16.36 4.92 10.41
CA GLU A 235 15.84 4.31 11.63
C GLU A 235 14.50 3.63 11.37
N MET A 236 13.61 4.27 10.59
CA MET A 236 12.34 3.66 10.21
C MET A 236 12.53 2.46 9.29
N TYR A 237 13.50 2.52 8.38
CA TYR A 237 13.83 1.40 7.50
C TYR A 237 14.32 0.19 8.29
N GLU A 238 15.22 0.39 9.25
CA GLU A 238 15.72 -0.65 10.15
C GLU A 238 14.62 -1.22 11.05
N MET A 239 13.71 -0.38 11.56
CA MET A 239 12.53 -0.83 12.30
C MET A 239 11.65 -1.78 11.47
N MET A 240 11.56 -1.59 10.14
CA MET A 240 10.78 -2.50 9.30
C MET A 240 11.41 -3.88 9.15
N TYR A 241 12.74 -4.01 9.19
CA TYR A 241 13.41 -5.30 9.27
C TYR A 241 13.19 -6.00 10.62
N GLN A 242 13.20 -5.23 11.71
CA GLN A 242 12.87 -5.74 13.03
C GLN A 242 11.43 -6.24 13.10
N TYR A 243 10.48 -5.46 12.55
CA TYR A 243 9.08 -5.85 12.43
C TYR A 243 8.91 -7.19 11.70
N ASP A 244 9.52 -7.34 10.53
CA ASP A 244 9.43 -8.57 9.74
C ASP A 244 10.05 -9.78 10.46
N THR A 245 11.18 -9.55 11.13
CA THR A 245 11.81 -10.58 11.97
C THR A 245 10.92 -11.02 13.13
N ILE A 246 10.30 -10.08 13.85
CA ILE A 246 9.35 -10.38 14.92
C ILE A 246 8.12 -11.12 14.38
N LEU A 247 7.63 -10.76 13.19
CA LEU A 247 6.50 -11.46 12.57
C LEU A 247 6.83 -12.91 12.20
N ARG A 248 8.02 -13.18 11.68
CA ARG A 248 8.47 -14.56 11.43
C ARG A 248 8.56 -15.37 12.72
N GLN A 249 9.18 -14.81 13.76
CA GLN A 249 9.25 -15.44 15.08
C GLN A 249 7.87 -15.67 15.69
N TYR A 250 6.93 -14.74 15.49
CA TYR A 250 5.54 -14.89 15.90
C TYR A 250 4.87 -16.07 15.20
N GLU A 251 4.99 -16.19 13.87
CA GLU A 251 4.37 -17.33 13.16
C GLU A 251 4.97 -18.67 13.60
N GLU A 252 6.29 -18.73 13.79
CA GLU A 252 6.98 -19.93 14.31
C GLU A 252 6.52 -20.29 15.74
N ALA A 253 6.52 -19.31 16.66
CA ALA A 253 6.12 -19.51 18.04
C ALA A 253 4.65 -19.89 18.15
N MET A 254 3.77 -19.21 17.42
CA MET A 254 2.34 -19.49 17.43
C MET A 254 1.99 -20.81 16.76
N SER A 255 2.72 -21.23 15.72
CA SER A 255 2.60 -22.57 15.15
C SER A 255 2.89 -23.64 16.20
N PHE A 256 4.00 -23.50 16.94
CA PHE A 256 4.35 -24.40 18.05
C PHE A 256 3.28 -24.40 19.16
N VAL A 257 2.81 -23.20 19.57
CA VAL A 257 1.81 -23.07 20.64
C VAL A 257 0.48 -23.68 20.22
N ARG A 258 0.03 -23.46 18.98
CA ARG A 258 -1.24 -24.02 18.46
C ARG A 258 -1.20 -25.53 18.34
N LEU A 259 -0.02 -26.13 18.16
CA LEU A 259 0.15 -27.60 18.17
C LEU A 259 -0.11 -28.21 19.54
N PHE A 260 0.39 -27.60 20.62
CA PHE A 260 0.30 -28.16 21.98
C PHE A 260 -0.84 -27.59 22.82
N ILE A 261 -1.32 -26.40 22.49
CA ILE A 261 -2.40 -25.69 23.17
C ILE A 261 -3.43 -25.27 22.11
N THR A 262 -4.15 -26.28 21.64
CA THR A 262 -5.24 -26.11 20.67
C THR A 262 -6.44 -25.36 21.28
N ASP A 263 -7.41 -24.99 20.45
CA ASP A 263 -8.66 -24.37 20.92
C ASP A 263 -9.50 -25.25 21.85
N ILE A 264 -9.28 -26.57 21.84
CA ILE A 264 -9.91 -27.48 22.80
C ILE A 264 -9.33 -27.23 24.20
N HIS A 265 -8.01 -27.12 24.32
CA HIS A 265 -7.33 -26.81 25.59
C HIS A 265 -7.83 -25.47 26.16
N LEU A 266 -7.96 -24.45 25.31
CA LEU A 266 -8.50 -23.15 25.70
C LEU A 266 -9.95 -23.26 26.22
N ARG A 267 -10.83 -23.93 25.46
CA ARG A 267 -12.26 -24.04 25.78
C ARG A 267 -12.53 -24.92 27.01
N GLN A 268 -11.81 -26.01 27.14
CA GLN A 268 -11.93 -26.95 28.25
C GLN A 268 -11.05 -26.55 29.44
N ASN A 269 -10.32 -25.44 29.32
CA ASN A 269 -9.51 -24.84 30.36
C ASN A 269 -8.51 -25.82 30.98
N TYR A 270 -7.80 -26.59 30.16
CA TYR A 270 -6.74 -27.50 30.62
C TYR A 270 -5.47 -27.40 29.77
N ILE A 271 -4.34 -27.79 30.34
CA ILE A 271 -3.04 -27.79 29.66
C ILE A 271 -2.26 -29.09 29.82
N HIS A 272 -1.32 -29.36 28.90
CA HIS A 272 -0.25 -30.32 29.14
C HIS A 272 0.92 -29.60 29.84
N TYR A 273 1.28 -30.00 31.06
CA TYR A 273 2.23 -29.27 31.91
C TYR A 273 3.57 -28.97 31.23
N LYS A 274 4.33 -30.01 30.86
CA LYS A 274 5.66 -29.85 30.22
C LYS A 274 5.63 -29.02 28.93
N ARG A 275 4.70 -29.35 28.01
CA ARG A 275 4.54 -28.61 26.75
C ARG A 275 4.14 -27.16 26.96
N SER A 276 3.39 -26.86 28.01
CA SER A 276 2.98 -25.49 28.32
C SER A 276 4.12 -24.67 28.90
N GLN A 277 5.03 -25.26 29.68
CA GLN A 277 6.27 -24.59 30.08
C GLN A 277 7.13 -24.25 28.86
N GLU A 278 7.29 -25.19 27.91
CA GLU A 278 8.01 -24.96 26.64
C GLU A 278 7.33 -23.88 25.78
N CYS A 279 5.99 -23.79 25.80
CA CYS A 279 5.24 -22.74 25.12
C CYS A 279 5.45 -21.38 25.80
N LEU A 280 5.35 -21.34 27.13
CA LEU A 280 5.48 -20.12 27.93
C LEU A 280 6.84 -19.47 27.71
N GLN A 281 7.93 -20.24 27.78
CA GLN A 281 9.28 -19.74 27.56
C GLN A 281 9.43 -19.04 26.20
N ARG A 282 8.88 -19.61 25.13
CA ARG A 282 8.91 -19.00 23.79
C ARG A 282 8.08 -17.73 23.72
N LEU A 283 6.88 -17.76 24.30
CA LEU A 283 5.95 -16.63 24.24
C LEU A 283 6.44 -15.43 25.06
N VAL A 284 7.01 -15.64 26.25
CA VAL A 284 7.56 -14.56 27.08
C VAL A 284 8.73 -13.87 26.37
N TYR A 285 9.65 -14.65 25.80
CA TYR A 285 10.74 -14.09 24.99
C TYR A 285 10.22 -13.25 23.81
N LEU A 286 9.19 -13.75 23.11
CA LEU A 286 8.55 -12.99 22.02
C LEU A 286 7.85 -11.74 22.53
N GLU A 287 7.12 -11.80 23.65
CA GLU A 287 6.43 -10.65 24.25
C GLU A 287 7.41 -9.52 24.59
N ASP A 288 8.56 -9.84 25.19
CA ASP A 288 9.60 -8.87 25.51
C ASP A 288 10.10 -8.13 24.25
N GLN A 289 10.36 -8.88 23.17
CA GLN A 289 10.75 -8.29 21.87
C GLN A 289 9.64 -7.40 21.29
N MET A 290 8.38 -7.81 21.41
CA MET A 290 7.24 -7.04 20.94
C MET A 290 7.04 -5.74 21.74
N ILE A 291 7.21 -5.77 23.07
CA ILE A 291 7.13 -4.57 23.94
C ILE A 291 8.24 -3.58 23.58
N TYR A 292 9.46 -4.06 23.40
CA TYR A 292 10.59 -3.23 22.97
C TYR A 292 10.30 -2.58 21.61
N PHE A 293 9.84 -3.37 20.64
CA PHE A 293 9.51 -2.87 19.31
C PHE A 293 8.42 -1.79 19.35
N ILE A 294 7.34 -1.98 20.11
CA ILE A 294 6.27 -0.98 20.23
C ILE A 294 6.84 0.37 20.69
N SER A 295 7.65 0.35 21.73
CA SER A 295 8.23 1.56 22.32
C SER A 295 9.21 2.24 21.36
N ALA A 296 10.11 1.45 20.76
CA ALA A 296 11.11 1.95 19.81
C ALA A 296 10.45 2.51 18.53
N PHE A 297 9.47 1.80 17.98
CA PHE A 297 8.75 2.21 16.77
C PHE A 297 8.01 3.54 16.99
N GLN A 298 7.31 3.70 18.12
CA GLN A 298 6.65 4.96 18.44
C GLN A 298 7.64 6.11 18.53
N HIS A 299 8.79 5.91 19.18
CA HIS A 299 9.83 6.93 19.28
C HIS A 299 10.36 7.34 17.90
N VAL A 300 10.66 6.36 17.03
CA VAL A 300 11.11 6.63 15.65
C VAL A 300 10.03 7.35 14.84
N CYS A 301 8.76 6.96 14.96
CA CYS A 301 7.66 7.63 14.27
C CYS A 301 7.55 9.12 14.59
N LEU A 302 7.78 9.51 15.85
CA LEU A 302 7.67 10.91 16.29
C LEU A 302 8.69 11.84 15.63
N ASN A 303 9.77 11.29 15.07
CA ASN A 303 10.76 12.08 14.32
C ASN A 303 10.25 12.54 12.94
N PHE A 304 9.25 11.85 12.38
CA PHE A 304 8.81 12.05 10.99
C PHE A 304 7.33 12.39 10.86
N PHE A 305 6.51 12.00 11.85
CA PHE A 305 5.07 12.02 11.75
C PHE A 305 4.43 12.63 12.99
N THR A 306 3.15 12.99 12.84
CA THR A 306 2.30 13.30 13.98
C THR A 306 2.07 12.06 14.86
N PRO A 307 1.82 12.22 16.17
CA PRO A 307 1.76 11.10 17.12
C PRO A 307 0.72 10.02 16.80
N ASP A 308 -0.32 10.36 16.03
CA ASP A 308 -1.38 9.45 15.60
C ASP A 308 -0.89 8.38 14.62
N ILE A 309 0.07 8.70 13.74
CA ILE A 309 0.53 7.78 12.68
C ILE A 309 1.17 6.51 13.25
N GLY A 310 2.04 6.65 14.25
CA GLY A 310 2.68 5.50 14.89
C GLY A 310 1.66 4.60 15.60
N SER A 311 0.69 5.21 16.29
CA SER A 311 -0.40 4.48 16.95
C SER A 311 -1.29 3.76 15.94
N GLU A 312 -1.73 4.45 14.88
CA GLU A 312 -2.56 3.87 13.83
C GLU A 312 -1.87 2.68 13.16
N TRP A 313 -0.60 2.83 12.78
CA TRP A 313 0.19 1.78 12.15
C TRP A 313 0.31 0.55 13.05
N LEU A 314 0.64 0.74 14.34
CA LEU A 314 0.74 -0.36 15.30
C LEU A 314 -0.60 -1.07 15.48
N GLN A 315 -1.71 -0.33 15.61
CA GLN A 315 -3.03 -0.92 15.77
C GLN A 315 -3.43 -1.78 14.56
N THR A 316 -3.05 -1.34 13.36
CA THR A 316 -3.36 -2.01 12.11
C THR A 316 -2.54 -3.28 11.93
N TYR A 317 -1.22 -3.20 12.15
CA TYR A 317 -0.28 -4.24 11.70
C TYR A 317 0.28 -5.13 12.81
N PHE A 318 0.30 -4.65 14.06
CA PHE A 318 1.07 -5.27 15.14
C PHE A 318 0.22 -5.70 16.35
N MET A 319 -0.66 -4.82 16.83
CA MET A 319 -1.32 -4.97 18.13
C MET A 319 -2.23 -6.20 18.23
N ARG A 320 -2.83 -6.65 17.13
CA ARG A 320 -3.63 -7.89 17.13
C ARG A 320 -2.79 -9.11 17.54
N LYS A 321 -1.59 -9.24 16.96
CA LYS A 321 -0.68 -10.35 17.24
C LYS A 321 -0.13 -10.26 18.66
N PHE A 322 0.22 -9.04 19.09
CA PHE A 322 0.66 -8.79 20.46
C PHE A 322 -0.38 -9.26 21.48
N LYS A 323 -1.65 -8.84 21.31
CA LYS A 323 -2.75 -9.27 22.19
C LYS A 323 -2.98 -10.78 22.19
N GLU A 324 -2.77 -11.45 21.06
CA GLU A 324 -2.85 -12.92 21.00
C GLU A 324 -1.74 -13.58 21.82
N VAL A 325 -0.50 -13.08 21.76
CA VAL A 325 0.62 -13.55 22.60
C VAL A 325 0.30 -13.37 24.08
N GLN A 326 -0.11 -12.16 24.49
CA GLN A 326 -0.46 -11.88 25.89
C GLN A 326 -1.60 -12.78 26.40
N TYR A 327 -2.62 -13.01 25.57
CA TYR A 327 -3.72 -13.90 25.92
C TYR A 327 -3.24 -15.34 26.17
N ARG A 328 -2.33 -15.85 25.32
CA ARG A 328 -1.77 -17.20 25.45
C ARG A 328 -0.90 -17.33 26.70
N ILE A 329 -0.06 -16.34 27.00
CA ILE A 329 0.78 -16.29 28.21
C ILE A 329 -0.10 -16.36 29.46
N ASN A 330 -1.04 -15.42 29.60
CA ASN A 330 -1.95 -15.35 30.75
C ASN A 330 -2.74 -16.65 30.95
N PHE A 331 -3.19 -17.28 29.86
CA PHE A 331 -3.87 -18.58 29.94
C PHE A 331 -2.94 -19.66 30.49
N ILE A 332 -1.71 -19.76 29.99
CA ILE A 332 -0.75 -20.78 30.40
C ILE A 332 -0.34 -20.60 31.87
N GLU A 333 0.05 -19.40 32.28
CA GLU A 333 0.49 -19.11 33.64
C GLU A 333 -0.59 -19.43 34.67
N ARG A 334 -1.82 -18.98 34.40
CA ARG A 334 -2.98 -19.31 35.23
C ARG A 334 -3.19 -20.82 35.35
N ARG A 335 -3.00 -21.58 34.26
CA ARG A 335 -3.22 -23.03 34.27
C ARG A 335 -2.07 -23.81 34.89
N LEU A 336 -0.83 -23.36 34.74
CA LEU A 336 0.32 -23.97 35.42
C LEU A 336 0.20 -23.86 36.94
N THR A 337 -0.41 -22.79 37.45
CA THR A 337 -0.59 -22.56 38.89
C THR A 337 -1.84 -23.22 39.47
N THR A 338 -2.94 -23.28 38.72
CA THR A 338 -4.24 -23.73 39.24
C THR A 338 -4.63 -25.16 38.89
N GLN A 339 -3.99 -25.79 37.89
CA GLN A 339 -4.40 -27.11 37.44
C GLN A 339 -3.86 -28.23 38.35
N THR A 340 -4.76 -28.85 39.11
CA THR A 340 -4.43 -29.96 40.02
C THR A 340 -4.83 -31.33 39.47
N SER A 341 -5.60 -31.39 38.39
CA SER A 341 -6.06 -32.63 37.77
C SER A 341 -6.11 -32.52 36.24
N TRP A 342 -6.04 -33.68 35.56
CA TRP A 342 -6.13 -33.79 34.11
C TRP A 342 -7.32 -34.67 33.74
N PRO A 343 -8.11 -34.29 32.72
CA PRO A 343 -9.17 -35.16 32.25
C PRO A 343 -8.54 -36.39 31.56
N GLN A 344 -9.18 -37.56 31.72
CA GLN A 344 -8.71 -38.80 31.08
C GLN A 344 -8.70 -38.68 29.54
N ARG A 345 -9.57 -37.83 28.98
CA ARG A 345 -9.63 -37.48 27.55
C ARG A 345 -9.83 -35.98 27.40
N PRO A 346 -9.37 -35.35 26.30
CA PRO A 346 -9.59 -33.92 26.01
C PRO A 346 -11.04 -33.43 26.12
N LEU A 347 -12.00 -34.30 25.81
CA LEU A 347 -13.44 -34.03 25.88
C LEU A 347 -14.12 -35.18 26.65
N PRO A 348 -14.14 -35.14 27.99
CA PRO A 348 -14.82 -36.16 28.76
C PRO A 348 -16.34 -35.99 28.61
N ASN A 349 -17.03 -37.04 28.15
CA ASN A 349 -18.49 -37.15 28.10
C ASN A 349 -19.26 -36.18 27.17
N ASN A 350 -18.59 -35.44 26.27
CA ASN A 350 -19.25 -34.47 25.40
C ASN A 350 -19.21 -34.93 23.93
N THR A 351 -20.23 -35.67 23.51
CA THR A 351 -20.54 -36.08 22.12
C THR A 351 -21.44 -35.06 21.41
N ALA A 352 -21.37 -33.77 21.78
CA ALA A 352 -22.09 -32.76 21.03
C ALA A 352 -21.48 -32.66 19.62
N PHE A 353 -22.24 -33.10 18.61
CA PHE A 353 -21.87 -32.96 17.21
C PHE A 353 -21.57 -31.50 16.89
N ILE A 354 -20.58 -31.24 16.02
CA ILE A 354 -20.30 -29.89 15.54
C ILE A 354 -21.50 -29.44 14.69
N VAL A 355 -22.36 -28.60 15.28
CA VAL A 355 -23.52 -28.04 14.56
C VAL A 355 -23.09 -26.80 13.80
N VAL A 356 -23.01 -26.91 12.48
CA VAL A 356 -22.78 -25.76 11.60
C VAL A 356 -24.12 -25.22 11.14
N LYS A 357 -24.58 -24.12 11.75
CA LYS A 357 -25.74 -23.38 11.26
C LYS A 357 -25.31 -22.51 10.08
N ARG A 358 -25.84 -22.78 8.88
CA ARG A 358 -25.67 -21.89 7.74
C ARG A 358 -26.38 -20.56 8.02
N ARG A 359 -25.73 -19.45 7.66
CA ARG A 359 -26.38 -18.14 7.57
C ARG A 359 -27.41 -18.23 6.43
N ASN A 360 -28.67 -18.48 6.82
CA ASN A 360 -29.89 -18.48 6.01
C ASN A 360 -30.28 -19.81 5.32
N PHE A 361 -31.48 -20.28 5.66
CA PHE A 361 -32.34 -21.35 5.14
C PHE A 361 -32.29 -22.77 5.73
N THR A 362 -33.52 -23.20 6.11
CA THR A 362 -34.11 -24.51 6.39
C THR A 362 -33.18 -25.69 6.68
N THR A 363 -33.37 -26.25 7.88
CA THR A 363 -32.95 -27.59 8.29
C THR A 363 -33.23 -28.59 7.17
N ILE A 364 -32.19 -29.06 6.47
CA ILE A 364 -32.28 -30.30 5.70
C ILE A 364 -32.01 -31.40 6.72
N ASN A 365 -33.05 -32.14 7.09
CA ASN A 365 -32.88 -33.43 7.74
C ASN A 365 -32.16 -34.32 6.72
N LEU A 366 -30.89 -34.64 6.98
CA LEU A 366 -30.25 -35.78 6.36
C LEU A 366 -30.71 -37.00 7.17
N SER A 367 -31.81 -37.60 6.73
CA SER A 367 -32.14 -39.00 7.01
C SER A 367 -31.23 -39.92 6.23
#